data_AF-A0A1N6J1N8-F1
#
_entry.id   AF-A0A1N6J1N8-F1
#
_cell.length_a   1.000
_cell.length_b   1.000
_cell.length_c   1.000
_cell.angle_alpha   90.00
_cell.angle_beta   90.00
_cell.angle_gamma   90.00
#
_symmetry.space_group_name_H-M   'P 1'
#
loop_
_entity.id
_entity.type
_entity.pdbx_description
1 polymer ?
#
loop_
_entity_poly.entity_id
_entity_poly.type
_entity_poly.pdbx_seq_one_letter_code
_entity_poly.pdbx_strand_id
1 'polypeptide(L)'
;MQLRSWQQNFVDQYLSSDAQKSLLIAVTGTGKTITALSAAKGKIEKGDVSRVVVVSDRKMLQYQWAHVAREIGMEIDTTFGQRSASLTYQSIIRSKKEFEEVVTGQDSIFIFDEAAKLSKRTEDLGEEVLRQNPNSKLLYLSSIPVRGHTFDWTHEIGREFIYQPEIIRLPETQIEIARYSPSILLLEQLRAPGFSLESLSWRQFEILISRLLEADGYEIELMNGTKDGGVDIVAVKDMKEAGLYKALWQAKKYKTSSKVGISAIRELADVRNEFGASKGILVTTSFLTRGALDRVYRDKYILGKVDRNDLGNWINRQLFE
;
A
#
# COMPACT_ATOMS: atom_id res chain seq x y z
N MET A 1 27.46 -17.78 -1.99
CA MET A 1 26.35 -17.92 -1.03
C MET A 1 25.06 -18.11 -1.82
N GLN A 2 24.23 -19.10 -1.47
CA GLN A 2 22.97 -19.35 -2.20
C GLN A 2 21.88 -18.41 -1.70
N LEU A 3 21.24 -17.68 -2.61
CA LEU A 3 20.12 -16.79 -2.31
C LEU A 3 18.87 -17.61 -1.97
N ARG A 4 18.05 -17.12 -1.04
CA ARG A 4 16.71 -17.67 -0.78
C ARG A 4 15.83 -17.42 -2.01
N SER A 5 14.80 -18.26 -2.22
CA SER A 5 13.95 -18.21 -3.42
C SER A 5 13.39 -16.82 -3.72
N TRP A 6 13.03 -16.06 -2.69
CA TRP A 6 12.52 -14.70 -2.88
C TRP A 6 13.58 -13.67 -3.24
N GLN A 7 14.78 -13.84 -2.70
CA GLN A 7 15.91 -12.97 -3.00
C GLN A 7 16.30 -13.18 -4.46
N GLN A 8 16.33 -14.44 -4.91
CA GLN A 8 16.55 -14.79 -6.31
C GLN A 8 15.46 -14.20 -7.20
N ASN A 9 14.19 -14.36 -6.82
CA ASN A 9 13.06 -13.82 -7.59
C ASN A 9 13.13 -12.29 -7.73
N PHE A 10 13.45 -11.56 -6.65
CA PHE A 10 13.67 -10.12 -6.72
C PHE A 10 14.84 -9.77 -7.63
N VAL A 11 15.98 -10.47 -7.50
CA VAL A 11 17.16 -10.26 -8.34
C VAL A 11 16.79 -10.45 -9.82
N ASP A 12 16.11 -11.54 -10.17
CA ASP A 12 15.71 -11.83 -11.55
C ASP A 12 14.79 -10.73 -12.11
N GLN A 13 13.78 -10.34 -11.33
CA GLN A 13 12.84 -9.28 -11.74
C GLN A 13 13.53 -7.92 -11.88
N TYR A 14 14.41 -7.55 -10.95
CA TYR A 14 15.18 -6.32 -11.02
C TYR A 14 16.14 -6.31 -12.21
N LEU A 15 16.81 -7.44 -12.49
CA LEU A 15 17.70 -7.59 -13.64
C LEU A 15 16.98 -7.51 -14.98
N SER A 16 15.72 -7.89 -15.04
CA SER A 16 14.84 -7.77 -16.22
C SER A 16 14.16 -6.40 -16.35
N SER A 17 14.29 -5.54 -15.34
CA SER A 17 13.64 -4.24 -15.29
C SER A 17 14.55 -3.14 -15.85
N ASP A 18 13.94 -2.25 -16.64
CA ASP A 18 14.58 -1.01 -17.09
C ASP A 18 14.23 0.19 -16.22
N ALA A 19 13.37 0.01 -15.20
CA ALA A 19 12.96 1.07 -14.29
C ALA A 19 14.18 1.81 -13.70
N GLN A 20 14.14 3.14 -13.74
CA GLN A 20 15.15 3.99 -13.10
C GLN A 20 14.99 4.02 -11.58
N LYS A 21 13.77 3.90 -11.07
CA LYS A 21 13.44 3.89 -9.64
C LYS A 21 12.81 2.56 -9.26
N SER A 22 13.27 1.95 -8.18
CA SER A 22 12.69 0.72 -7.63
C SER A 22 12.70 0.73 -6.11
N LEU A 23 11.73 0.05 -5.51
CA LEU A 23 11.58 -0.06 -4.06
C LEU A 23 11.57 -1.54 -3.66
N LEU A 24 12.41 -1.91 -2.70
CA LEU A 24 12.40 -3.21 -2.03
C LEU A 24 11.97 -3.04 -0.56
N ILE A 25 10.82 -3.63 -0.22
CA ILE A 25 10.34 -3.71 1.16
C ILE A 25 10.55 -5.13 1.67
N ALA A 26 11.28 -5.27 2.79
CA ALA A 26 11.39 -6.55 3.52
C ALA A 26 11.74 -6.32 5.00
N VAL A 27 11.47 -7.29 5.88
CA VAL A 27 11.74 -7.14 7.33
C VAL A 27 13.23 -7.03 7.63
N THR A 28 13.60 -6.30 8.67
CA THR A 28 14.95 -6.30 9.23
C THR A 28 15.44 -7.72 9.50
N GLY A 29 16.68 -8.02 9.14
CA GLY A 29 17.27 -9.35 9.36
C GLY A 29 16.88 -10.44 8.35
N THR A 30 15.98 -10.17 7.39
CA THR A 30 15.60 -11.17 6.37
C THR A 30 16.58 -11.31 5.22
N GLY A 31 17.53 -10.37 5.10
CA GLY A 31 18.57 -10.37 4.07
C GLY A 31 18.43 -9.30 2.99
N LYS A 32 17.79 -8.15 3.26
CA LYS A 32 17.72 -7.03 2.30
C LYS A 32 19.06 -6.61 1.73
N THR A 33 20.07 -6.50 2.59
CA THR A 33 21.43 -6.09 2.21
C THR A 33 22.01 -7.02 1.16
N ILE A 34 21.98 -8.34 1.40
CA ILE A 34 22.51 -9.29 0.42
C ILE A 34 21.66 -9.33 -0.86
N THR A 35 20.33 -9.19 -0.75
CA THR A 35 19.44 -9.12 -1.92
C THR A 35 19.77 -7.91 -2.80
N ALA A 36 19.87 -6.72 -2.21
CA ALA A 36 20.14 -5.48 -2.92
C ALA A 36 21.54 -5.49 -3.56
N LEU A 37 22.56 -5.96 -2.82
CA LEU A 37 23.92 -6.10 -3.36
C LEU A 37 24.02 -7.16 -4.46
N SER A 38 23.26 -8.25 -4.37
CA SER A 38 23.23 -9.27 -5.43
C SER A 38 22.57 -8.74 -6.70
N ALA A 39 21.47 -7.98 -6.56
CA ALA A 39 20.81 -7.34 -7.68
C ALA A 39 21.73 -6.31 -8.36
N ALA A 40 22.42 -5.50 -7.56
CA ALA A 40 23.35 -4.50 -8.06
C ALA A 40 24.59 -5.12 -8.71
N LYS A 41 25.15 -6.19 -8.12
CA LYS A 41 26.24 -6.97 -8.71
C LYS A 41 25.82 -7.55 -10.06
N GLY A 42 24.64 -8.13 -10.17
CA GLY A 42 24.15 -8.68 -11.44
C GLY A 42 23.99 -7.61 -12.54
N LYS A 43 23.59 -6.38 -12.19
CA LYS A 43 23.54 -5.25 -13.14
C LYS A 43 24.95 -4.81 -13.58
N ILE A 44 25.93 -4.84 -12.70
CA ILE A 44 27.34 -4.61 -13.06
C ILE A 44 27.86 -5.71 -13.99
N GLU A 45 27.60 -6.98 -13.67
CA GLU A 45 28.04 -8.12 -14.48
C GLU A 45 27.41 -8.13 -15.89
N LYS A 46 26.18 -7.61 -16.03
CA LYS A 46 25.54 -7.39 -17.33
C LYS A 46 26.10 -6.18 -18.11
N GLY A 47 26.82 -5.27 -17.43
CA GLY A 47 27.30 -4.03 -18.02
C GLY A 47 26.27 -2.89 -18.04
N ASP A 48 25.14 -3.03 -17.34
CA ASP A 48 24.09 -2.00 -17.29
C ASP A 48 24.55 -0.77 -16.49
N VAL A 49 25.41 -0.97 -15.50
CA VAL A 49 26.05 0.07 -14.68
C VAL A 49 27.48 -0.35 -14.35
N SER A 50 28.33 0.58 -13.93
CA SER A 50 29.74 0.31 -13.62
C SER A 50 30.03 0.15 -12.12
N ARG A 51 29.17 0.67 -11.24
CA ARG A 51 29.40 0.62 -9.79
C ARG A 51 28.12 0.73 -8.94
N VAL A 52 28.29 0.50 -7.63
CA VAL A 52 27.23 0.65 -6.61
C VAL A 52 27.62 1.75 -5.61
N VAL A 53 26.67 2.62 -5.30
CA VAL A 53 26.79 3.59 -4.20
C VAL A 53 25.68 3.31 -3.19
N VAL A 54 26.03 2.88 -2.00
CA VAL A 54 25.08 2.70 -0.89
C VAL A 54 25.04 3.99 -0.08
N VAL A 55 23.84 4.47 0.25
CA VAL A 55 23.61 5.63 1.10
C VAL A 55 22.86 5.20 2.35
N SER A 56 23.46 5.44 3.52
CA SER A 56 22.92 5.01 4.82
C SER A 56 22.90 6.16 5.85
N ASP A 57 22.16 6.00 6.95
CA ASP A 57 22.02 7.03 7.99
C ASP A 57 23.26 7.13 8.91
N ARG A 58 23.93 6.01 9.17
CA ARG A 58 25.00 5.89 10.17
C ARG A 58 26.27 5.31 9.58
N LYS A 59 27.41 5.76 10.12
CA LYS A 59 28.75 5.28 9.76
C LYS A 59 28.92 3.78 9.99
N MET A 60 28.31 3.24 11.06
CA MET A 60 28.37 1.80 11.36
C MET A 60 27.77 0.95 10.23
N LEU A 61 26.71 1.43 9.57
CA LEU A 61 26.09 0.70 8.46
C LEU A 61 27.03 0.61 7.25
N GLN A 62 27.88 1.61 7.01
CA GLN A 62 28.85 1.55 5.91
C GLN A 62 29.74 0.31 5.99
N TYR A 63 30.23 0.01 7.20
CA TYR A 63 31.05 -1.17 7.44
C TYR A 63 30.27 -2.48 7.29
N GLN A 64 28.98 -2.50 7.66
CA GLN A 64 28.12 -3.68 7.48
C GLN A 64 27.89 -3.95 5.99
N TRP A 65 27.58 -2.92 5.21
CA TRP A 65 27.40 -3.01 3.77
C TRP A 65 28.69 -3.48 3.08
N ALA A 66 29.84 -2.91 3.43
CA ALA A 66 31.14 -3.34 2.90
C ALA A 66 31.50 -4.78 3.28
N HIS A 67 31.09 -5.24 4.47
CA HIS A 67 31.30 -6.61 4.91
C HIS A 67 30.47 -7.61 4.08
N VAL A 68 29.16 -7.37 3.92
CA VAL A 68 28.27 -8.23 3.12
C VAL A 68 28.68 -8.22 1.64
N ALA A 69 29.13 -7.08 1.12
CA ALA A 69 29.65 -7.00 -0.24
C ALA A 69 30.84 -7.94 -0.47
N ARG A 70 31.78 -7.98 0.49
CA ARG A 70 32.94 -8.89 0.42
C ARG A 70 32.52 -10.36 0.43
N GLU A 71 31.51 -10.73 1.21
CA GLU A 71 30.98 -12.11 1.23
C GLU A 71 30.43 -12.56 -0.13
N ILE A 72 29.98 -11.63 -0.96
CA ILE A 72 29.50 -11.91 -2.32
C ILE A 72 30.53 -11.56 -3.41
N GLY A 73 31.78 -11.25 -3.04
CA GLY A 73 32.87 -10.97 -3.97
C GLY A 73 32.79 -9.59 -4.63
N MET A 74 32.28 -8.59 -3.92
CA MET A 74 32.27 -7.18 -4.34
C MET A 74 33.05 -6.32 -3.34
N GLU A 75 33.91 -5.43 -3.83
CA GLU A 75 34.60 -4.45 -3.01
C GLU A 75 33.78 -3.15 -2.95
N ILE A 76 33.51 -2.68 -1.73
CA ILE A 76 32.85 -1.41 -1.47
C ILE A 76 33.68 -0.64 -0.45
N ASP A 77 34.13 0.55 -0.85
CA ASP A 77 34.87 1.46 0.01
C ASP A 77 33.94 2.24 0.95
N THR A 78 34.46 2.81 2.02
CA THR A 78 33.68 3.66 2.95
C THR A 78 33.91 5.17 2.72
N THR A 79 34.54 5.51 1.60
CA THR A 79 34.93 6.87 1.20
C THR A 79 34.59 7.11 -0.26
N PHE A 80 34.58 8.38 -0.69
CA PHE A 80 34.43 8.73 -2.09
C PHE A 80 35.60 8.19 -2.93
N GLY A 81 35.33 7.90 -4.20
CA GLY A 81 36.33 7.39 -5.13
C GLY A 81 35.69 6.88 -6.43
N GLN A 82 36.52 6.23 -7.25
CA GLN A 82 36.11 5.66 -8.54
C GLN A 82 35.47 4.27 -8.42
N ARG A 83 35.56 3.64 -7.25
CA ARG A 83 35.01 2.31 -6.98
C ARG A 83 33.60 2.41 -6.37
N SER A 84 32.96 1.26 -6.19
CA SER A 84 31.73 1.18 -5.40
C SER A 84 31.98 1.67 -3.98
N ALA A 85 31.02 2.39 -3.39
CA ALA A 85 31.18 3.03 -2.10
C ALA A 85 29.94 2.89 -1.22
N SER A 86 30.13 2.87 0.09
CA SER A 86 29.07 3.01 1.09
C SER A 86 29.28 4.30 1.86
N LEU A 87 28.37 5.24 1.65
CA LEU A 87 28.43 6.62 2.12
C LEU A 87 27.29 6.89 3.11
N THR A 88 27.50 7.85 4.00
CA THR A 88 26.40 8.36 4.82
C THR A 88 25.80 9.61 4.19
N TYR A 89 24.54 9.91 4.48
CA TYR A 89 23.96 11.21 4.13
C TYR A 89 24.84 12.38 4.64
N GLN A 90 25.39 12.24 5.85
CA GLN A 90 26.22 13.28 6.45
C GLN A 90 27.54 13.50 5.70
N SER A 91 28.16 12.43 5.16
CA SER A 91 29.37 12.56 4.33
C SER A 91 29.06 13.18 2.98
N ILE A 92 27.92 12.84 2.37
CA ILE A 92 27.46 13.45 1.11
C ILE A 92 27.24 14.96 1.26
N ILE A 93 26.58 15.38 2.34
CA ILE A 93 26.34 16.80 2.61
C ILE A 93 27.65 17.57 2.84
N ARG A 94 28.63 16.95 3.52
CA ARG A 94 29.93 17.60 3.82
C ARG A 94 30.85 17.70 2.62
N SER A 95 30.77 16.74 1.70
CA SER A 95 31.64 16.58 0.55
C SER A 95 30.82 16.54 -0.74
N LYS A 96 30.05 17.63 -0.97
CA LYS A 96 29.10 17.69 -2.09
C LYS A 96 29.80 17.59 -3.45
N LYS A 97 30.97 18.22 -3.59
CA LYS A 97 31.75 18.19 -4.84
C LYS A 97 32.23 16.78 -5.17
N GLU A 98 32.74 16.05 -4.17
CA GLU A 98 33.16 14.67 -4.34
C GLU A 98 31.97 13.75 -4.65
N PHE A 99 30.79 14.04 -4.09
CA PHE A 99 29.56 13.33 -4.46
C PHE A 99 29.14 13.60 -5.91
N GLU A 100 29.21 14.85 -6.39
CA GLU A 100 28.93 15.21 -7.79
C GLU A 100 29.92 14.52 -8.75
N GLU A 101 31.20 14.45 -8.41
CA GLU A 101 32.22 13.71 -9.17
C GLU A 101 31.94 12.21 -9.19
N VAL A 102 31.44 11.66 -8.08
CA VAL A 102 30.90 10.30 -8.06
C VAL A 102 29.77 10.26 -9.08
N VAL A 103 28.62 10.91 -8.86
CA VAL A 103 27.40 10.82 -9.69
C VAL A 103 27.66 10.95 -11.19
N THR A 104 28.46 11.94 -11.61
CA THR A 104 28.73 12.23 -13.02
C THR A 104 29.77 11.32 -13.66
N GLY A 105 30.64 10.70 -12.88
CA GLY A 105 31.79 9.94 -13.42
C GLY A 105 31.41 8.59 -14.04
N GLN A 106 30.38 7.91 -13.52
CA GLN A 106 30.00 6.56 -13.94
C GLN A 106 28.53 6.28 -13.70
N ASP A 107 27.93 5.49 -14.60
CA ASP A 107 26.58 4.96 -14.44
C ASP A 107 26.55 4.02 -13.23
N SER A 108 25.64 4.30 -12.31
CA SER A 108 25.67 3.70 -10.97
C SER A 108 24.30 3.25 -10.50
N ILE A 109 24.29 2.26 -9.61
CA ILE A 109 23.11 2.00 -8.77
C ILE A 109 23.30 2.70 -7.43
N PHE A 110 22.37 3.58 -7.07
CA PHE A 110 22.28 4.20 -5.76
C PHE A 110 21.29 3.42 -4.89
N ILE A 111 21.78 2.79 -3.84
CA ILE A 111 20.97 2.04 -2.88
C ILE A 111 20.73 2.91 -1.65
N PHE A 112 19.48 3.26 -1.37
CA PHE A 112 19.13 4.05 -0.18
C PHE A 112 18.60 3.14 0.92
N ASP A 113 19.39 2.96 1.98
CA ASP A 113 19.04 2.11 3.11
C ASP A 113 18.08 2.82 4.08
N GLU A 114 17.01 2.12 4.47
CA GLU A 114 15.94 2.64 5.33
C GLU A 114 15.34 3.98 4.85
N ALA A 115 15.06 4.08 3.55
CA ALA A 115 14.53 5.29 2.90
C ALA A 115 13.26 5.85 3.59
N ALA A 116 12.46 4.99 4.22
CA ALA A 116 11.25 5.37 4.97
C ALA A 116 11.54 6.31 6.16
N LYS A 117 12.72 6.23 6.78
CA LYS A 117 13.09 7.09 7.92
C LYS A 117 13.56 8.48 7.49
N LEU A 118 13.78 8.71 6.19
CA LEU A 118 14.46 9.88 5.64
C LEU A 118 13.76 10.45 4.41
N SER A 119 12.43 10.27 4.31
CA SER A 119 11.62 10.41 3.08
C SER A 119 12.03 11.57 2.18
N LYS A 120 11.94 12.82 2.65
CA LYS A 120 12.22 14.00 1.81
C LYS A 120 13.68 14.13 1.40
N ARG A 121 14.63 13.93 2.33
CA ARG A 121 16.07 14.07 2.02
C ARG A 121 16.58 13.01 1.05
N THR A 122 15.99 11.82 1.13
CA THR A 122 16.35 10.68 0.29
C THR A 122 15.82 10.84 -1.12
N GLU A 123 14.60 11.37 -1.24
CA GLU A 123 13.99 11.74 -2.50
C GLU A 123 14.77 12.86 -3.19
N ASP A 124 15.01 13.99 -2.51
CA ASP A 124 15.76 15.12 -3.05
C ASP A 124 17.14 14.69 -3.58
N LEU A 125 17.82 13.82 -2.84
CA LEU A 125 19.12 13.28 -3.25
C LEU A 125 19.01 12.32 -4.44
N GLY A 126 17.96 11.51 -4.50
CA GLY A 126 17.71 10.60 -5.63
C GLY A 126 17.38 11.36 -6.92
N GLU A 127 16.50 12.36 -6.84
CA GLU A 127 16.21 13.23 -7.99
C GLU A 127 17.46 13.95 -8.47
N GLU A 128 18.28 14.45 -7.54
CA GLU A 128 19.55 15.09 -7.87
C GLU A 128 20.50 14.16 -8.63
N VAL A 129 20.58 12.90 -8.21
CA VAL A 129 21.36 11.87 -8.90
C VAL A 129 20.86 11.69 -10.33
N LEU A 130 19.57 11.47 -10.53
CA LEU A 130 19.01 11.21 -11.87
C LEU A 130 19.08 12.44 -12.78
N ARG A 131 18.95 13.64 -12.20
CA ARG A 131 19.09 14.91 -12.93
C ARG A 131 20.51 15.10 -13.46
N GLN A 132 21.53 14.69 -12.70
CA GLN A 132 22.93 14.79 -13.11
C GLN A 132 23.38 13.61 -13.99
N ASN A 133 22.87 12.41 -13.73
CA ASN A 133 23.16 11.21 -14.52
C ASN A 133 21.89 10.36 -14.72
N PRO A 134 21.16 10.55 -15.84
CA PRO A 134 19.93 9.82 -16.15
C PRO A 134 20.11 8.32 -16.38
N ASN A 135 21.33 7.85 -16.66
CA ASN A 135 21.60 6.43 -16.85
C ASN A 135 21.76 5.68 -15.51
N SER A 136 21.89 6.42 -14.41
CA SER A 136 21.93 5.82 -13.08
C SER A 136 20.56 5.29 -12.65
N LYS A 137 20.57 4.35 -11.72
CA LYS A 137 19.37 3.71 -11.18
C LYS A 137 19.31 3.87 -9.67
N LEU A 138 18.11 4.02 -9.13
CA LEU A 138 17.83 4.19 -7.71
C LEU A 138 17.11 2.95 -7.17
N LEU A 139 17.62 2.38 -6.08
CA LEU A 139 17.02 1.29 -5.35
C LEU A 139 16.79 1.71 -3.90
N TYR A 140 15.53 1.91 -3.52
CA TYR A 140 15.14 2.25 -2.16
C TYR A 140 14.88 0.98 -1.35
N LEU A 141 15.38 0.94 -0.12
CA LEU A 141 15.14 -0.14 0.82
C LEU A 141 14.28 0.35 1.98
N SER A 142 13.29 -0.44 2.38
CA SER A 142 12.47 -0.14 3.55
C SER A 142 12.17 -1.39 4.37
N SER A 143 12.12 -1.21 5.69
CA SER A 143 11.59 -2.21 6.64
C SER A 143 10.08 -2.15 6.82
N ILE A 144 9.44 -1.06 6.39
CA ILE A 144 8.02 -0.77 6.65
C ILE A 144 7.36 -0.35 5.34
N PRO A 145 6.13 -0.81 5.03
CA PRO A 145 5.34 -0.25 3.94
C PRO A 145 5.08 1.25 4.21
N VAL A 146 5.51 2.12 3.30
CA VAL A 146 5.43 3.57 3.49
C VAL A 146 4.06 4.05 3.02
N ARG A 147 3.17 4.46 3.94
CA ARG A 147 1.98 5.27 3.60
C ARG A 147 1.69 6.31 4.69
N GLY A 148 1.45 7.56 4.28
CA GLY A 148 0.79 8.57 5.12
C GLY A 148 1.51 9.91 5.37
N HIS A 149 2.79 10.09 5.01
CA HIS A 149 3.46 11.40 5.13
C HIS A 149 4.40 11.66 3.96
N THR A 150 3.96 12.57 3.08
CA THR A 150 4.71 13.14 1.93
C THR A 150 5.46 12.12 1.08
N PHE A 151 4.69 11.28 0.41
CA PHE A 151 5.01 10.73 -0.90
C PHE A 151 3.71 10.76 -1.71
N ASP A 152 3.28 11.97 -2.09
CA ASP A 152 2.49 12.12 -3.31
C ASP A 152 3.47 11.82 -4.45
N TRP A 153 3.45 10.58 -4.94
CA TRP A 153 4.19 10.20 -6.13
C TRP A 153 3.62 10.93 -7.34
N THR A 154 4.08 12.17 -7.53
CA THR A 154 3.94 12.90 -8.78
C THR A 154 5.03 12.51 -9.80
N HIS A 155 5.89 11.53 -9.50
CA HIS A 155 6.93 11.02 -10.41
C HIS A 155 7.16 9.50 -10.29
N GLU A 156 6.31 8.71 -10.96
CA GLU A 156 6.43 7.28 -11.33
C GLU A 156 7.60 6.48 -10.69
N ILE A 157 7.36 5.70 -9.60
CA ILE A 157 8.18 4.50 -9.38
C ILE A 157 7.88 3.57 -10.55
N GLY A 158 8.89 3.31 -11.40
CA GLY A 158 8.71 2.39 -12.52
C GLY A 158 8.35 0.96 -12.11
N ARG A 159 8.82 0.47 -10.94
CA ARG A 159 8.38 -0.80 -10.31
C ARG A 159 8.51 -0.81 -8.77
N GLU A 160 7.44 -1.18 -8.08
CA GLU A 160 7.44 -1.49 -6.63
C GLU A 160 7.53 -3.00 -6.37
N PHE A 161 8.43 -3.42 -5.48
CA PHE A 161 8.54 -4.82 -5.04
C PHE A 161 8.22 -4.91 -3.53
N ILE A 162 6.98 -5.28 -3.22
CA ILE A 162 6.54 -5.61 -1.85
C ILE A 162 6.71 -7.13 -1.69
N TYR A 163 7.55 -7.58 -0.75
CA TYR A 163 7.71 -9.02 -0.53
C TYR A 163 7.36 -9.46 0.90
N GLN A 164 6.50 -10.49 0.97
CA GLN A 164 5.88 -11.23 2.10
C GLN A 164 4.55 -10.71 2.67
N PRO A 165 3.40 -11.35 2.31
CA PRO A 165 2.13 -11.24 3.06
C PRO A 165 2.28 -11.62 4.54
N GLU A 166 3.27 -12.45 4.89
CA GLU A 166 3.54 -12.86 6.26
C GLU A 166 4.00 -11.70 7.15
N ILE A 167 4.51 -10.61 6.58
CA ILE A 167 4.91 -9.40 7.31
C ILE A 167 3.68 -8.72 7.90
N ILE A 168 2.56 -8.70 7.17
CA ILE A 168 1.28 -8.20 7.69
C ILE A 168 0.86 -8.99 8.94
N ARG A 169 1.32 -10.25 9.07
CA ARG A 169 0.99 -11.12 10.19
C ARG A 169 1.92 -10.97 11.40
N LEU A 170 3.02 -10.22 11.32
CA LEU A 170 3.89 -9.97 12.49
C LEU A 170 3.15 -9.12 13.53
N PRO A 171 3.21 -9.42 14.85
CA PRO A 171 2.45 -8.68 15.86
C PRO A 171 2.72 -7.17 15.84
N GLU A 172 3.97 -6.74 15.69
CA GLU A 172 4.36 -5.34 15.65
C GLU A 172 3.80 -4.65 14.40
N THR A 173 3.83 -5.34 13.26
CA THR A 173 3.23 -4.86 12.01
C THR A 173 1.73 -4.85 12.09
N GLN A 174 1.07 -5.84 12.72
CA GLN A 174 -0.37 -5.84 12.98
C GLN A 174 -0.77 -4.69 13.88
N ILE A 175 0.02 -4.36 14.91
CA ILE A 175 -0.24 -3.24 15.83
C ILE A 175 -0.12 -1.91 15.08
N GLU A 176 0.94 -1.74 14.29
CA GLU A 176 1.15 -0.54 13.48
C GLU A 176 0.09 -0.41 12.38
N ILE A 177 -0.23 -1.50 11.69
CA ILE A 177 -1.31 -1.55 10.73
C ILE A 177 -2.65 -1.23 11.39
N ALA A 178 -2.97 -1.82 12.55
CA ALA A 178 -4.20 -1.54 13.27
C ALA A 178 -4.28 -0.07 13.70
N ARG A 179 -3.12 0.59 13.89
CA ARG A 179 -3.00 2.00 14.23
C ARG A 179 -3.18 2.92 13.01
N TYR A 180 -2.65 2.57 11.84
CA TYR A 180 -2.59 3.47 10.67
C TYR A 180 -3.51 3.10 9.50
N SER A 181 -3.89 1.83 9.38
CA SER A 181 -4.85 1.33 8.39
C SER A 181 -5.62 0.13 8.95
N PRO A 182 -6.58 0.35 9.87
CA PRO A 182 -7.35 -0.73 10.51
C PRO A 182 -8.02 -1.69 9.51
N SER A 183 -8.24 -1.21 8.28
CA SER A 183 -8.91 -1.92 7.18
C SER A 183 -8.07 -2.99 6.48
N ILE A 184 -6.73 -2.94 6.52
CA ILE A 184 -5.91 -3.88 5.72
C ILE A 184 -5.81 -5.26 6.37
N LEU A 185 -5.82 -5.35 7.72
CA LEU A 185 -5.93 -6.63 8.42
C LEU A 185 -7.24 -7.34 8.10
N LEU A 186 -8.30 -6.55 7.96
CA LEU A 186 -9.63 -7.03 7.58
C LEU A 186 -9.64 -7.60 6.15
N LEU A 187 -8.96 -6.96 5.21
CA LEU A 187 -8.83 -7.46 3.83
C LEU A 187 -7.99 -8.74 3.76
N GLU A 188 -6.87 -8.82 4.49
CA GLU A 188 -6.09 -10.06 4.62
C GLU A 188 -6.88 -11.19 5.26
N GLN A 189 -7.67 -10.87 6.29
CA GLN A 189 -8.58 -11.82 6.92
C GLN A 189 -9.63 -12.35 5.93
N LEU A 190 -10.22 -11.50 5.09
CA LEU A 190 -11.21 -11.91 4.08
C LEU A 190 -10.63 -12.84 3.00
N ARG A 191 -9.32 -12.72 2.70
CA ARG A 191 -8.62 -13.61 1.76
C ARG A 191 -8.24 -14.96 2.39
N ALA A 192 -8.26 -15.08 3.72
CA ALA A 192 -7.90 -16.31 4.39
C ALA A 192 -9.00 -17.38 4.23
N PRO A 193 -8.65 -18.63 3.85
CA PRO A 193 -9.63 -19.70 3.77
C PRO A 193 -10.29 -19.95 5.14
N GLY A 194 -11.63 -19.95 5.17
CA GLY A 194 -12.43 -20.15 6.38
C GLY A 194 -12.85 -18.88 7.13
N PHE A 195 -12.50 -17.69 6.62
CA PHE A 195 -12.99 -16.44 7.19
C PHE A 195 -14.50 -16.26 6.98
N SER A 196 -15.20 -15.83 8.04
CA SER A 196 -16.65 -15.62 8.02
C SER A 196 -16.99 -14.17 8.34
N LEU A 197 -17.85 -13.55 7.53
CA LEU A 197 -18.41 -12.21 7.81
C LEU A 197 -19.08 -12.12 9.20
N GLU A 198 -19.47 -13.25 9.77
CA GLU A 198 -20.08 -13.33 11.09
C GLU A 198 -19.10 -12.96 12.22
N SER A 199 -17.78 -13.11 12.02
CA SER A 199 -16.76 -12.80 13.04
C SER A 199 -16.35 -11.33 13.10
N LEU A 200 -16.80 -10.48 12.17
CA LEU A 200 -16.45 -9.06 12.12
C LEU A 200 -17.08 -8.24 13.24
N SER A 201 -16.36 -7.34 13.90
CA SER A 201 -17.02 -6.31 14.72
C SER A 201 -17.89 -5.38 13.86
N TRP A 202 -18.85 -4.66 14.46
CA TRP A 202 -19.70 -3.72 13.73
C TRP A 202 -18.86 -2.65 13.00
N ARG A 203 -17.83 -2.12 13.67
CA ARG A 203 -16.89 -1.17 13.08
C ARG A 203 -16.09 -1.76 11.92
N GLN A 204 -15.64 -3.00 12.03
CA GLN A 204 -14.95 -3.68 10.92
C GLN A 204 -15.89 -3.92 9.73
N PHE A 205 -17.17 -4.21 10.00
CA PHE A 205 -18.15 -4.37 8.93
C PHE A 205 -18.38 -3.06 8.16
N GLU A 206 -18.53 -1.92 8.83
CA GLU A 206 -18.62 -0.61 8.17
C GLU A 206 -17.39 -0.33 7.30
N ILE A 207 -16.20 -0.54 7.87
CA ILE A 207 -14.93 -0.33 7.17
C ILE A 207 -14.87 -1.19 5.91
N LEU A 208 -15.32 -2.44 5.94
CA LEU A 208 -15.41 -3.30 4.75
C LEU A 208 -16.28 -2.67 3.68
N ILE A 209 -17.48 -2.22 4.03
CA ILE A 209 -18.43 -1.64 3.06
C ILE A 209 -17.85 -0.36 2.45
N SER A 210 -17.24 0.52 3.25
CA SER A 210 -16.59 1.73 2.72
C SER A 210 -15.52 1.39 1.69
N ARG A 211 -14.69 0.37 1.93
CA ARG A 211 -13.66 -0.06 0.96
C ARG A 211 -14.23 -0.63 -0.32
N LEU A 212 -15.27 -1.45 -0.22
CA LEU A 212 -15.94 -2.01 -1.40
C LEU A 212 -16.55 -0.89 -2.27
N LEU A 213 -17.08 0.16 -1.64
CA LEU A 213 -17.59 1.34 -2.33
C LEU A 213 -16.49 2.16 -2.99
N GLU A 214 -15.38 2.41 -2.29
CA GLU A 214 -14.21 3.08 -2.86
C GLU A 214 -13.68 2.34 -4.10
N ALA A 215 -13.59 1.00 -4.02
CA ALA A 215 -13.17 0.17 -5.15
C ALA A 215 -14.16 0.23 -6.33
N ASP A 216 -15.46 0.36 -6.06
CA ASP A 216 -16.49 0.60 -7.08
C ASP A 216 -16.49 2.08 -7.58
N GLY A 217 -15.54 2.91 -7.15
CA GLY A 217 -15.33 4.28 -7.62
C GLY A 217 -16.18 5.34 -6.90
N TYR A 218 -16.60 5.08 -5.66
CA TYR A 218 -17.24 6.07 -4.80
C TYR A 218 -16.22 6.80 -3.93
N GLU A 219 -16.45 8.07 -3.68
CA GLU A 219 -15.81 8.83 -2.61
C GLU A 219 -16.64 8.73 -1.33
N ILE A 220 -15.99 8.52 -0.19
CA ILE A 220 -16.67 8.36 1.11
C ILE A 220 -16.59 9.66 1.91
N GLU A 221 -17.76 10.22 2.23
CA GLU A 221 -17.87 11.35 3.16
C GLU A 221 -17.92 10.80 4.60
N LEU A 222 -16.88 11.09 5.40
CA LEU A 222 -16.83 10.74 6.82
C LEU A 222 -17.80 11.61 7.61
N MET A 223 -18.86 11.01 8.17
CA MET A 223 -19.76 11.70 9.09
C MET A 223 -19.22 11.66 10.53
N ASN A 224 -19.30 12.78 11.24
CA ASN A 224 -18.93 12.88 12.64
C ASN A 224 -20.02 12.28 13.56
N GLY A 225 -20.02 10.95 13.71
CA GLY A 225 -20.53 10.20 14.87
C GLY A 225 -21.98 10.42 15.36
N THR A 226 -22.77 9.34 15.28
CA THR A 226 -23.89 8.94 16.19
C THR A 226 -25.08 9.91 16.45
N LYS A 227 -25.28 10.97 15.67
CA LYS A 227 -26.47 11.84 15.82
C LYS A 227 -27.45 11.88 14.64
N ASP A 228 -27.22 11.09 13.58
CA ASP A 228 -27.85 11.37 12.29
C ASP A 228 -28.76 10.23 11.76
N GLY A 229 -29.65 9.70 12.60
CA GLY A 229 -30.73 8.82 12.13
C GLY A 229 -30.31 7.39 11.73
N GLY A 230 -29.07 6.99 12.02
CA GLY A 230 -28.60 5.62 11.83
C GLY A 230 -28.04 5.30 10.45
N VAL A 231 -27.63 6.31 9.67
CA VAL A 231 -26.80 6.13 8.47
C VAL A 231 -25.34 6.03 8.86
N ASP A 232 -24.65 5.00 8.36
CA ASP A 232 -23.29 4.67 8.77
C ASP A 232 -22.26 5.19 7.78
N ILE A 233 -22.60 5.24 6.48
CA ILE A 233 -21.69 5.64 5.39
C ILE A 233 -22.43 6.53 4.39
N VAL A 234 -21.80 7.63 3.98
CA VAL A 234 -22.25 8.47 2.87
C VAL A 234 -21.27 8.30 1.71
N ALA A 235 -21.78 7.89 0.55
CA ALA A 235 -20.96 7.59 -0.62
C ALA A 235 -21.41 8.45 -1.80
N VAL A 236 -20.47 9.16 -2.42
CA VAL A 236 -20.73 10.03 -3.56
C VAL A 236 -19.96 9.49 -4.77
N LYS A 237 -20.60 9.48 -5.93
CA LYS A 237 -19.95 9.11 -7.19
C LYS A 237 -20.21 10.17 -8.24
N ASP A 238 -19.15 10.65 -8.86
CA ASP A 238 -19.26 11.54 -10.01
C ASP A 238 -19.63 10.71 -11.25
N MET A 239 -20.85 10.92 -11.76
CA MET A 239 -21.36 10.27 -12.95
C MET A 239 -21.14 11.15 -14.20
N LYS A 240 -20.20 12.10 -14.13
CA LYS A 240 -19.79 13.03 -15.19
C LYS A 240 -20.96 13.87 -15.68
N GLU A 241 -21.39 13.70 -16.93
CA GLU A 241 -22.46 14.49 -17.55
C GLU A 241 -23.81 14.31 -16.84
N ALA A 242 -24.00 13.20 -16.10
CA ALA A 242 -25.19 12.94 -15.29
C ALA A 242 -25.14 13.56 -13.88
N GLY A 243 -24.02 14.20 -13.50
CA GLY A 243 -23.83 14.86 -12.22
C GLY A 243 -23.47 13.93 -11.06
N LEU A 244 -23.61 14.43 -9.84
CA LEU A 244 -23.24 13.71 -8.62
C LEU A 244 -24.36 12.76 -8.17
N TYR A 245 -23.96 11.52 -7.89
CA TYR A 245 -24.84 10.52 -7.30
C TYR A 245 -24.49 10.30 -5.83
N LYS A 246 -25.39 10.69 -4.91
CA LYS A 246 -25.20 10.53 -3.46
C LYS A 246 -26.01 9.35 -2.95
N ALA A 247 -25.36 8.40 -2.29
CA ALA A 247 -26.00 7.24 -1.68
C ALA A 247 -25.72 7.18 -0.18
N LEU A 248 -26.78 6.99 0.62
CA LEU A 248 -26.66 6.70 2.05
C LEU A 248 -26.65 5.20 2.25
N TRP A 249 -25.70 4.71 3.02
CA TRP A 249 -25.51 3.30 3.30
C TRP A 249 -25.66 3.06 4.80
N GLN A 250 -26.60 2.17 5.14
CA GLN A 250 -26.83 1.73 6.50
C GLN A 250 -26.40 0.27 6.64
N ALA A 251 -25.40 0.04 7.49
CA ALA A 251 -24.76 -1.25 7.75
C ALA A 251 -25.33 -1.89 9.01
N LYS A 252 -26.31 -2.79 8.83
CA LYS A 252 -26.86 -3.57 9.96
C LYS A 252 -26.22 -4.96 10.04
N LYS A 253 -25.39 -5.18 11.06
CA LYS A 253 -24.89 -6.51 11.40
C LYS A 253 -25.90 -7.26 12.27
N TYR A 254 -26.47 -8.34 11.74
CA TYR A 254 -27.37 -9.23 12.47
C TYR A 254 -26.81 -10.65 12.52
N LYS A 255 -27.23 -11.42 13.53
CA LYS A 255 -27.06 -12.89 13.52
C LYS A 255 -27.83 -13.45 12.32
N THR A 256 -27.30 -14.51 11.70
CA THR A 256 -27.85 -15.16 10.50
C THR A 256 -29.31 -15.61 10.64
N SER A 257 -29.76 -15.84 11.89
CA SER A 257 -31.15 -16.20 12.23
C SER A 257 -32.12 -15.01 12.26
N SER A 258 -31.64 -13.77 12.18
CA SER A 258 -32.44 -12.56 12.34
C SER A 258 -32.49 -11.79 11.02
N LYS A 259 -33.69 -11.73 10.42
CA LYS A 259 -33.92 -10.99 9.17
C LYS A 259 -34.20 -9.52 9.44
N VAL A 260 -33.77 -8.66 8.52
CA VAL A 260 -34.03 -7.23 8.59
C VAL A 260 -35.52 -6.95 8.29
N GLY A 261 -36.20 -6.33 9.25
CA GLY A 261 -37.60 -5.98 9.17
C GLY A 261 -37.86 -4.74 8.30
N ILE A 262 -39.13 -4.53 7.95
CA ILE A 262 -39.57 -3.39 7.13
C ILE A 262 -39.34 -2.03 7.81
N SER A 263 -39.29 -1.97 9.15
CA SER A 263 -39.05 -0.73 9.90
C SER A 263 -37.71 -0.09 9.52
N ALA A 264 -36.64 -0.88 9.45
CA ALA A 264 -35.31 -0.39 9.07
C ALA A 264 -35.29 0.22 7.66
N ILE A 265 -36.07 -0.36 6.73
CA ILE A 265 -36.17 0.18 5.36
C ILE A 265 -36.99 1.48 5.34
N ARG A 266 -37.99 1.63 6.22
CA ARG A 266 -38.76 2.87 6.35
C ARG A 266 -37.90 3.98 6.93
N GLU A 267 -37.23 3.70 8.05
CA GLU A 267 -36.27 4.61 8.68
C GLU A 267 -35.22 5.11 7.67
N LEU A 268 -34.61 4.20 6.90
CA LEU A 268 -33.63 4.57 5.89
C LEU A 268 -34.23 5.44 4.76
N ALA A 269 -35.47 5.16 4.35
CA ALA A 269 -36.15 5.97 3.34
C ALA A 269 -36.39 7.40 3.83
N ASP A 270 -36.77 7.54 5.11
CA ASP A 270 -37.03 8.82 5.75
C ASP A 270 -35.72 9.63 5.87
N VAL A 271 -34.65 9.02 6.38
CA VAL A 271 -33.33 9.68 6.47
C VAL A 271 -32.77 10.05 5.09
N ARG A 272 -32.96 9.19 4.07
CA ARG A 272 -32.60 9.51 2.68
C ARG A 272 -33.27 10.78 2.19
N ASN A 273 -34.53 11.02 2.55
CA ASN A 273 -35.25 12.22 2.17
C ASN A 273 -34.72 13.45 2.92
N GLU A 274 -34.48 13.32 4.23
CA GLU A 274 -33.94 14.40 5.06
C GLU A 274 -32.57 14.89 4.56
N PHE A 275 -31.71 13.96 4.14
CA PHE A 275 -30.37 14.25 3.61
C PHE A 275 -30.34 14.59 2.12
N GLY A 276 -31.49 14.56 1.43
CA GLY A 276 -31.57 14.84 0.00
C GLY A 276 -30.73 13.89 -0.88
N ALA A 277 -30.41 12.69 -0.40
CA ALA A 277 -29.55 11.76 -1.11
C ALA A 277 -30.27 11.12 -2.30
N SER A 278 -29.57 10.73 -3.36
CA SER A 278 -30.17 10.07 -4.53
C SER A 278 -30.74 8.69 -4.17
N LYS A 279 -30.07 7.94 -3.29
CA LYS A 279 -30.50 6.57 -2.90
C LYS A 279 -30.16 6.22 -1.45
N GLY A 280 -31.00 5.41 -0.82
CA GLY A 280 -30.73 4.77 0.47
C GLY A 280 -30.52 3.27 0.28
N ILE A 281 -29.41 2.72 0.77
CA ILE A 281 -29.04 1.32 0.60
C ILE A 281 -28.81 0.68 1.96
N LEU A 282 -29.53 -0.40 2.24
CA LEU A 282 -29.31 -1.21 3.43
C LEU A 282 -28.37 -2.38 3.10
N VAL A 283 -27.28 -2.50 3.84
CA VAL A 283 -26.34 -3.61 3.74
C VAL A 283 -26.34 -4.44 5.01
N THR A 284 -26.36 -5.77 4.87
CA THR A 284 -26.43 -6.67 6.03
C THR A 284 -25.74 -8.02 5.77
N THR A 285 -25.20 -8.60 6.84
CA THR A 285 -24.66 -9.98 6.87
C THR A 285 -25.76 -11.05 6.88
N SER A 286 -27.03 -10.65 6.95
CA SER A 286 -28.21 -11.53 7.00
C SER A 286 -29.08 -11.32 5.75
N PHE A 287 -30.37 -11.64 5.84
CA PHE A 287 -31.36 -11.45 4.79
C PHE A 287 -32.45 -10.47 5.21
N LEU A 288 -33.14 -9.89 4.24
CA LEU A 288 -34.32 -9.06 4.48
C LEU A 288 -35.58 -9.94 4.60
N THR A 289 -36.55 -9.49 5.40
CA THR A 289 -37.90 -10.07 5.41
C THR A 289 -38.60 -9.82 4.07
N ARG A 290 -39.63 -10.62 3.74
CA ARG A 290 -40.39 -10.46 2.49
C ARG A 290 -40.97 -9.05 2.35
N GLY A 291 -41.61 -8.53 3.40
CA GLY A 291 -42.15 -7.17 3.38
C GLY A 291 -41.09 -6.06 3.22
N ALA A 292 -39.88 -6.27 3.74
CA ALA A 292 -38.76 -5.36 3.52
C ALA A 292 -38.28 -5.40 2.06
N LEU A 293 -38.14 -6.60 1.47
CA LEU A 293 -37.81 -6.77 0.06
C LEU A 293 -38.87 -6.15 -0.86
N ASP A 294 -40.16 -6.38 -0.58
CA ASP A 294 -41.26 -5.82 -1.36
C ASP A 294 -41.22 -4.28 -1.38
N ARG A 295 -40.86 -3.65 -0.24
CA ARG A 295 -40.64 -2.19 -0.17
C ARG A 295 -39.45 -1.76 -1.03
N VAL A 296 -38.30 -2.44 -0.91
CA VAL A 296 -37.10 -2.11 -1.71
C VAL A 296 -37.39 -2.24 -3.21
N TYR A 297 -38.08 -3.29 -3.64
CA TYR A 297 -38.40 -3.49 -5.05
C TYR A 297 -39.41 -2.47 -5.59
N ARG A 298 -40.44 -2.14 -4.81
CA ARG A 298 -41.41 -1.11 -5.19
C ARG A 298 -40.72 0.25 -5.39
N ASP A 299 -39.77 0.58 -4.54
CA ASP A 299 -39.10 1.88 -4.50
C ASP A 299 -37.65 1.81 -5.06
N LYS A 300 -37.37 0.86 -5.96
CA LYS A 300 -36.03 0.45 -6.43
C LYS A 300 -35.10 1.57 -6.96
N TYR A 301 -35.66 2.70 -7.35
CA TYR A 301 -34.90 3.86 -7.84
C TYR A 301 -34.29 4.67 -6.70
N ILE A 302 -34.95 4.72 -5.54
CA ILE A 302 -34.53 5.48 -4.36
C ILE A 302 -34.09 4.59 -3.19
N LEU A 303 -34.43 3.30 -3.22
CA LEU A 303 -34.00 2.31 -2.23
C LEU A 303 -33.24 1.15 -2.89
N GLY A 304 -32.29 0.59 -2.15
CA GLY A 304 -31.52 -0.59 -2.55
C GLY A 304 -31.20 -1.49 -1.35
N LYS A 305 -30.70 -2.69 -1.65
CA LYS A 305 -30.23 -3.65 -0.64
C LYS A 305 -28.97 -4.35 -1.10
N VAL A 306 -28.16 -4.74 -0.14
CA VAL A 306 -27.06 -5.71 -0.28
C VAL A 306 -27.19 -6.70 0.87
N ASP A 307 -27.77 -7.87 0.59
CA ASP A 307 -27.89 -8.95 1.57
C ASP A 307 -26.67 -9.87 1.56
N ARG A 308 -26.67 -10.92 2.39
CA ARG A 308 -25.57 -11.87 2.52
C ARG A 308 -25.03 -12.38 1.18
N ASN A 309 -25.92 -12.73 0.25
CA ASN A 309 -25.50 -13.31 -1.02
C ASN A 309 -24.91 -12.24 -1.94
N ASP A 310 -25.56 -11.07 -2.02
CA ASP A 310 -25.04 -9.96 -2.81
C ASP A 310 -23.67 -9.51 -2.29
N LEU A 311 -23.50 -9.44 -0.97
CA LEU A 311 -22.27 -9.05 -0.32
C LEU A 311 -21.14 -10.06 -0.61
N GLY A 312 -21.43 -11.35 -0.54
CA GLY A 312 -20.47 -12.39 -0.91
C GLY A 312 -20.01 -12.27 -2.36
N ASN A 313 -20.96 -12.04 -3.28
CA ASN A 313 -20.64 -11.83 -4.70
C ASN A 313 -19.81 -10.55 -4.92
N TRP A 314 -20.15 -9.46 -4.23
CA TRP A 314 -19.43 -8.20 -4.34
C TRP A 314 -17.98 -8.32 -3.84
N ILE A 315 -17.78 -8.98 -2.70
CA ILE A 315 -16.45 -9.26 -2.16
C ILE A 315 -15.63 -10.12 -3.14
N ASN A 316 -16.24 -11.19 -3.68
CA ASN A 316 -15.54 -12.07 -4.61
C ASN A 316 -15.11 -11.35 -5.89
N ARG A 317 -15.99 -10.52 -6.45
CA ARG A 317 -15.67 -9.68 -7.61
C ARG A 317 -14.46 -8.78 -7.35
N GLN A 318 -14.39 -8.17 -6.17
CA GLN A 318 -13.30 -7.24 -5.84
C GLN A 318 -11.99 -7.92 -5.42
N LEU A 319 -12.01 -9.21 -5.05
CA LEU A 319 -10.82 -9.93 -4.59
C LEU A 319 -10.18 -10.82 -5.67
N PHE A 320 -10.92 -11.20 -6.71
CA PHE A 320 -10.50 -12.25 -7.66
C PHE A 320 -10.67 -11.89 -9.15
N GLU A 321 -11.29 -10.76 -9.50
CA GLU A 321 -11.28 -10.17 -10.86
C GLU A 321 -10.32 -8.99 -10.92
#